data_AF-A0A846TQL0-F1
#
_entry.id   AF-A0A846TQL0-F1
#
_cell.length_a   1.000
_cell.length_b   1.000
_cell.length_c   1.000
_cell.angle_alpha   90.00
_cell.angle_beta   90.00
_cell.angle_gamma   90.00
#
_symmetry.space_group_name_H-M   'P 1'
#
loop_
_entity.id
_entity.type
_entity.pdbx_description
1 polymer ?
#
loop_
_entity_poly.entity_id
_entity_poly.type
_entity_poly.pdbx_seq_one_letter_code
_entity_poly.pdbx_strand_id
1 'polypeptide(L)'
;MDVEKLYLPLAAIIPLIILFYLLIRTQNSMMKSILMFLFVFTSILGAFLMENLQASHVAKAVQSVKSWLDEPETAAEKAPVIIENYEPAIIPIKKQVLLDAPVIWQMPELPRGCEVTSLAMLLQHGGIQADKLSLAKEVKKNPAQYRLNDGKIYYGDPNEGFVGNMYTYTEPGLGVYHKPIAELAEQYLPGKIKDLTNAEFQELKIHLSDDRPVWIITNTEYEKLDDSFFQTWYTPEGPVKVTMKEHSVLITGYDENFVYFNDPLTGEKNKKAPMKDFVEAWVQMGRQAITYLP
;
A
#
# COMPACT_ATOMS: atom_id res chain seq x y z
N MET A 1 39.82 30.91 11.98
CA MET A 1 39.21 29.72 12.58
C MET A 1 40.01 29.42 13.83
N ASP A 2 39.44 29.67 15.01
CA ASP A 2 40.18 29.64 16.28
C ASP A 2 40.73 28.24 16.54
N VAL A 3 42.06 28.15 16.47
CA VAL A 3 42.83 26.92 16.66
C VAL A 3 42.58 26.34 18.06
N GLU A 4 42.27 27.18 19.05
CA GLU A 4 41.89 26.77 20.42
C GLU A 4 40.57 25.99 20.51
N LYS A 5 39.60 26.23 19.63
CA LYS A 5 38.29 25.52 19.69
C LYS A 5 38.37 24.08 19.17
N LEU A 6 39.44 23.72 18.45
CA LEU A 6 39.66 22.37 17.94
C LEU A 6 40.37 21.46 18.96
N TYR A 7 41.18 22.03 19.85
CA TYR A 7 41.97 21.23 20.82
C TYR A 7 41.12 20.65 21.96
N LEU A 8 40.05 21.34 22.37
CA LEU A 8 39.19 20.87 23.46
C LEU A 8 38.53 19.49 23.18
N PRO A 9 37.91 19.24 22.01
CA PRO A 9 37.37 17.91 21.70
C PRO A 9 38.46 16.87 21.45
N LEU A 10 39.59 17.24 20.83
CA LEU A 10 40.72 16.34 20.60
C LEU A 10 41.35 15.83 21.91
N ALA A 11 41.47 16.69 22.93
CA ALA A 11 41.99 16.32 24.24
C ALA A 11 41.10 15.30 24.99
N ALA A 12 39.79 15.29 24.72
CA ALA A 12 38.85 14.34 25.34
C ALA A 12 38.77 12.99 24.59
N ILE A 13 38.95 13.00 23.26
CA ILE A 13 38.81 11.81 22.40
C ILE A 13 40.02 10.88 22.53
N ILE A 14 41.23 11.43 22.63
CA ILE A 14 42.48 10.65 22.73
C ILE A 14 42.47 9.65 23.92
N PRO A 15 42.17 10.06 25.16
CA PRO A 15 42.13 9.12 26.29
C PRO A 15 41.03 8.06 26.15
N LEU A 16 39.89 8.38 25.52
CA LEU A 16 38.83 7.40 25.23
C LEU A 16 39.28 6.34 24.23
N ILE A 17 40.02 6.73 23.18
CA ILE A 17 40.58 5.78 22.20
C ILE A 17 41.63 4.88 22.87
N ILE A 18 42.47 5.43 23.75
CA ILE A 18 43.48 4.66 24.48
C ILE A 18 42.81 3.65 25.42
N LEU A 19 41.78 4.06 26.16
CA LEU A 19 41.01 3.18 27.05
C LEU A 19 40.34 2.05 26.25
N PHE A 20 39.73 2.39 25.10
CA PHE A 20 39.11 1.42 24.21
C PHE A 20 40.11 0.41 23.63
N TYR A 21 41.30 0.87 23.23
CA TYR A 21 42.38 0.00 22.77
C TYR A 21 42.86 -0.96 23.87
N LEU A 22 43.06 -0.46 25.09
CA LEU A 22 43.43 -1.30 26.24
C LEU A 22 42.34 -2.35 26.53
N LEU A 23 41.07 -1.97 26.41
CA LEU A 23 39.93 -2.86 26.60
C LEU A 23 39.83 -3.93 25.51
N ILE A 24 40.11 -3.61 24.24
CA ILE A 24 40.16 -4.60 23.15
C ILE A 24 41.33 -5.56 23.33
N ARG A 25 42.51 -5.06 23.75
CA ARG A 25 43.74 -5.87 23.79
C ARG A 25 43.61 -7.08 24.74
N THR A 26 42.83 -6.96 25.80
CA THR A 26 42.64 -8.00 26.83
C THR A 26 41.59 -9.05 26.45
N GLN A 27 40.83 -8.86 25.38
CA GLN A 27 39.75 -9.77 24.98
C GLN A 27 40.18 -10.89 24.03
N ASN A 28 39.33 -11.90 23.84
CA ASN A 28 39.56 -12.98 22.87
C ASN A 28 39.25 -12.54 21.42
N SER A 29 39.69 -13.32 20.43
CA SER A 29 39.63 -12.95 19.01
C SER A 29 38.20 -12.58 18.53
N MET A 30 37.18 -13.35 18.94
CA MET A 30 35.79 -13.10 18.58
C MET A 30 35.26 -11.78 19.16
N MET A 31 35.54 -11.51 20.44
CA MET A 31 35.05 -10.32 21.11
C MET A 31 35.77 -9.04 20.65
N LYS A 32 37.03 -9.15 20.19
CA LYS A 32 37.72 -8.03 19.51
C LYS A 32 36.97 -7.61 18.24
N SER A 33 36.54 -8.56 17.42
CA SER A 33 35.79 -8.26 16.19
C SER A 33 34.44 -7.61 16.47
N ILE A 34 33.72 -8.08 17.50
CA ILE A 34 32.43 -7.49 17.91
C ILE A 34 32.61 -6.05 18.40
N LEU A 35 33.61 -5.80 19.24
CA LEU A 35 33.89 -4.46 19.77
C LEU A 35 34.33 -3.49 18.67
N MET A 36 35.15 -3.93 17.71
CA MET A 36 35.52 -3.10 16.54
C MET A 36 34.29 -2.76 15.69
N PHE A 37 33.42 -3.73 15.45
CA PHE A 37 32.20 -3.49 14.65
C PHE A 37 31.26 -2.49 15.34
N LEU A 38 31.04 -2.64 16.65
CA LEU A 38 30.23 -1.71 17.44
C LEU A 38 30.79 -0.29 17.40
N PHE A 39 32.11 -0.12 17.51
CA PHE A 39 32.74 1.20 17.47
C PHE A 39 32.59 1.89 16.11
N VAL A 40 32.74 1.15 15.01
CA VAL A 40 32.51 1.68 13.66
C VAL A 40 31.03 2.04 13.49
N PHE A 41 30.13 1.17 13.92
CA PHE A 41 28.68 1.39 13.82
C PHE A 41 28.23 2.62 14.60
N THR A 42 28.67 2.80 15.86
CA THR A 42 28.31 3.97 16.66
C THR A 42 28.91 5.26 16.10
N SER A 43 30.08 5.20 15.49
CA SER A 43 30.69 6.36 14.81
C SER A 43 29.88 6.78 13.58
N ILE A 44 29.43 5.82 12.76
CA ILE A 44 28.57 6.08 11.59
C ILE A 44 27.21 6.61 12.04
N LEU A 45 26.60 5.99 13.06
CA LEU A 45 25.31 6.44 13.59
C LEU A 45 25.41 7.85 14.21
N GLY A 46 26.51 8.14 14.90
CA GLY A 46 26.78 9.47 15.45
C GLY A 46 26.95 10.54 14.36
N ALA A 47 27.65 10.21 13.27
CA ALA A 47 27.77 11.10 12.11
C ALA A 47 26.41 11.33 11.43
N PHE A 48 25.64 10.26 11.21
CA PHE A 48 24.29 10.34 10.66
C PHE A 48 23.33 11.17 11.53
N LEU A 49 23.37 10.98 12.85
CA LEU A 49 22.58 11.77 13.79
C LEU A 49 23.01 13.23 13.82
N MET A 50 24.32 13.54 13.77
CA MET A 50 24.79 14.92 13.66
C MET A 50 24.34 15.58 12.35
N GLU A 51 24.41 14.85 11.24
CA GLU A 51 23.98 15.32 9.93
C GLU A 51 22.45 15.56 9.89
N ASN A 52 21.67 14.68 10.54
CA ASN A 52 20.21 14.80 10.58
C ASN A 52 19.70 15.78 11.67
N LEU A 53 20.49 16.06 12.72
CA LEU A 53 20.23 17.14 13.69
C LEU A 53 20.61 18.51 13.14
N GLN A 54 21.61 18.59 12.27
CA GLN A 54 21.95 19.81 11.51
C GLN A 54 21.09 20.00 10.26
N ALA A 55 20.27 19.01 9.87
CA ALA A 55 19.34 19.14 8.76
C ALA A 55 18.32 20.23 9.08
N SER A 56 18.51 21.37 8.40
CA SER A 56 17.72 22.60 8.42
C SER A 56 16.19 22.45 8.35
N HIS A 57 15.66 21.25 8.15
CA HIS A 57 14.25 20.96 7.95
C HIS A 57 13.48 20.95 9.29
N VAL A 58 14.09 20.44 10.37
CA VAL A 58 13.46 20.47 11.71
C VAL A 58 13.48 21.89 12.28
N ALA A 59 14.61 22.59 12.13
CA ALA A 59 14.71 23.99 12.53
C ALA A 59 13.75 24.88 11.74
N LYS A 60 13.60 24.67 10.42
CA LYS A 60 12.61 25.40 9.60
C LYS A 60 11.17 25.09 9.98
N ALA A 61 10.84 23.83 10.30
CA ALA A 61 9.50 23.44 10.76
C ALA A 61 9.16 24.06 12.13
N VAL A 62 10.12 24.11 13.05
CA VAL A 62 9.93 24.76 14.36
C VAL A 62 9.86 26.28 14.22
N GLN A 63 10.67 26.87 13.32
CA GLN A 63 10.66 28.30 13.03
C GLN A 63 9.37 28.74 12.34
N SER A 64 8.82 27.93 11.41
CA SER A 64 7.57 28.25 10.71
C SER A 64 6.38 28.24 11.67
N VAL A 65 6.33 27.26 12.57
CA VAL A 65 5.29 27.21 13.63
C VAL A 65 5.44 28.38 14.59
N LYS A 66 6.67 28.75 14.95
CA LYS A 66 6.91 29.90 15.83
C LYS A 66 6.55 31.23 15.16
N SER A 67 6.83 31.39 13.87
CA SER A 67 6.45 32.60 13.11
C SER A 67 4.94 32.76 12.95
N TRP A 68 4.18 31.66 12.91
CA TRP A 68 2.72 31.70 12.89
C TRP A 68 2.11 32.08 14.25
N LEU A 69 2.82 31.82 15.35
CA LEU A 69 2.36 32.14 16.71
C LEU A 69 2.70 33.56 17.15
N ASP A 70 3.74 34.17 16.56
CA ASP A 70 4.28 35.48 16.95
C ASP A 70 3.85 36.64 16.01
N GLU A 71 3.08 36.39 14.95
CA GLU A 71 2.57 37.47 14.07
C GLU A 71 1.35 38.19 14.69
N PRO A 72 1.37 39.54 14.81
CA PRO A 72 0.22 40.28 15.31
C PRO A 72 -0.90 40.33 14.27
N GLU A 73 -2.10 39.89 14.67
CA GLU A 73 -3.33 39.90 13.86
C GLU A 73 -3.55 41.26 13.17
N THR A 74 -3.43 41.28 11.84
CA THR A 74 -4.04 42.35 11.04
C THR A 74 -5.54 42.13 11.00
N ALA A 75 -6.28 43.13 11.47
CA ALA A 75 -7.73 43.18 11.50
C ALA A 75 -8.36 42.88 10.13
N ALA A 76 -8.75 41.62 9.94
CA ALA A 76 -9.68 41.21 8.91
C ALA A 76 -10.99 40.80 9.60
N GLU A 77 -12.08 41.23 8.97
CA GLU A 77 -13.47 41.22 9.41
C GLU A 77 -13.91 39.86 10.01
N LYS A 78 -14.54 39.92 11.18
CA LYS A 78 -15.04 38.76 11.95
C LYS A 78 -16.10 37.98 11.16
N ALA A 79 -15.68 36.99 10.39
CA ALA A 79 -16.51 35.82 10.13
C ALA A 79 -16.43 34.89 11.35
N PRO A 80 -17.55 34.37 11.89
CA PRO A 80 -17.50 33.47 13.02
C PRO A 80 -16.93 32.14 12.54
N VAL A 81 -15.65 31.92 12.75
CA VAL A 81 -15.05 30.59 12.66
C VAL A 81 -15.55 29.82 13.88
N ILE A 82 -16.60 29.04 13.68
CA ILE A 82 -16.91 27.93 14.58
C ILE A 82 -15.76 26.94 14.40
N ILE A 83 -14.75 27.03 15.26
CA ILE A 83 -13.81 25.93 15.44
C ILE A 83 -14.58 24.88 16.24
N GLU A 84 -15.33 24.03 15.55
CA GLU A 84 -15.65 22.73 16.12
C GLU A 84 -14.32 22.03 16.38
N ASN A 85 -14.15 21.55 17.62
CA ASN A 85 -13.01 20.76 18.04
C ASN A 85 -12.82 19.58 17.08
N TYR A 86 -11.96 19.72 16.07
CA TYR A 86 -11.54 18.59 15.26
C TYR A 86 -10.52 17.79 16.06
N GLU A 87 -11.02 16.94 16.94
CA GLU A 87 -10.23 15.82 17.44
C GLU A 87 -10.14 14.79 16.30
N PRO A 88 -8.94 14.46 15.79
CA PRO A 88 -8.82 13.39 14.81
C PRO A 88 -9.33 12.10 15.44
N ALA A 89 -10.40 11.54 14.87
CA ALA A 89 -10.96 10.28 15.35
C ALA A 89 -9.90 9.18 15.23
N ILE A 90 -9.37 8.72 16.36
CA ILE A 90 -8.52 7.53 16.41
C ILE A 90 -9.44 6.32 16.22
N ILE A 91 -9.48 5.75 15.01
CA ILE A 91 -10.25 4.54 14.74
C ILE A 91 -9.51 3.36 15.40
N PRO A 92 -10.07 2.74 16.47
CA PRO A 92 -9.42 1.59 17.09
C PRO A 92 -9.57 0.36 16.20
N ILE A 93 -8.47 -0.34 15.98
CA ILE A 93 -8.48 -1.60 15.23
C ILE A 93 -9.16 -2.67 16.09
N LYS A 94 -10.29 -3.20 15.61
CA LYS A 94 -11.08 -4.25 16.28
C LYS A 94 -10.29 -5.56 16.29
N LYS A 95 -10.55 -6.42 17.28
CA LYS A 95 -9.94 -7.76 17.34
C LYS A 95 -10.40 -8.67 16.20
N GLN A 96 -11.67 -8.57 15.85
CA GLN A 96 -12.29 -9.30 14.75
C GLN A 96 -13.33 -8.40 14.08
N VAL A 97 -13.50 -8.59 12.77
CA VAL A 97 -14.45 -7.89 11.92
C VAL A 97 -15.06 -8.90 10.97
N LEU A 98 -16.38 -8.84 10.79
CA LEU A 98 -17.07 -9.53 9.72
C LEU A 98 -18.22 -8.64 9.25
N LEU A 99 -18.05 -8.01 8.09
CA LEU A 99 -18.98 -7.08 7.49
C LEU A 99 -20.07 -7.82 6.71
N ASP A 100 -21.23 -7.18 6.59
CA ASP A 100 -22.36 -7.68 5.80
C ASP A 100 -22.43 -6.99 4.43
N ALA A 101 -21.44 -7.27 3.56
CA ALA A 101 -21.43 -6.74 2.20
C ALA A 101 -22.25 -7.61 1.21
N PRO A 102 -22.90 -7.03 0.19
CA PRO A 102 -23.55 -7.80 -0.85
C PRO A 102 -22.53 -8.68 -1.57
N VAL A 103 -22.94 -9.91 -1.93
CA VAL A 103 -22.15 -10.79 -2.78
C VAL A 103 -22.74 -10.79 -4.18
N ILE A 104 -21.88 -10.62 -5.18
CA ILE A 104 -22.28 -10.63 -6.59
C ILE A 104 -21.40 -11.65 -7.29
N TRP A 105 -22.04 -12.60 -7.96
CA TRP A 105 -21.35 -13.59 -8.79
C TRP A 105 -21.07 -13.01 -10.17
N GLN A 106 -19.86 -13.16 -10.71
CA GLN A 106 -19.46 -12.55 -11.99
C GLN A 106 -20.05 -13.30 -13.20
N MET A 107 -20.26 -14.60 -13.06
CA MET A 107 -20.76 -15.47 -14.13
C MET A 107 -22.29 -15.44 -14.26
N PRO A 108 -22.84 -15.81 -15.42
CA PRO A 108 -22.13 -16.20 -16.67
C PRO A 108 -21.60 -15.03 -17.50
N GLU A 109 -21.96 -13.80 -17.19
CA GLU A 109 -21.81 -12.66 -18.10
C GLU A 109 -20.37 -12.14 -18.21
N LEU A 110 -19.58 -12.24 -17.13
CA LEU A 110 -18.23 -11.70 -17.07
C LEU A 110 -17.19 -12.76 -16.63
N PRO A 111 -16.78 -13.67 -17.53
CA PRO A 111 -15.69 -14.63 -17.30
C PRO A 111 -14.42 -14.04 -16.68
N ARG A 112 -14.03 -12.83 -17.05
CA ARG A 112 -12.89 -12.12 -16.44
C ARG A 112 -13.31 -10.78 -15.82
N GLY A 113 -14.43 -10.76 -15.09
CA GLY A 113 -14.96 -9.54 -14.48
C GLY A 113 -14.82 -9.47 -12.98
N CYS A 114 -13.84 -10.16 -12.38
CA CYS A 114 -13.70 -10.22 -10.92
C CYS A 114 -13.51 -8.82 -10.30
N GLU A 115 -12.79 -7.92 -10.98
CA GLU A 115 -12.46 -6.57 -10.52
C GLU A 115 -13.68 -5.67 -10.50
N VAL A 116 -14.41 -5.60 -11.63
CA VAL A 116 -15.62 -4.79 -11.75
C VAL A 116 -16.77 -5.36 -10.92
N THR A 117 -16.82 -6.67 -10.73
CA THR A 117 -17.82 -7.31 -9.87
C THR A 117 -17.50 -7.04 -8.39
N SER A 118 -16.23 -7.09 -7.98
CA SER A 118 -15.81 -6.70 -6.64
C SER A 118 -16.02 -5.21 -6.38
N LEU A 119 -15.80 -4.36 -7.39
CA LEU A 119 -16.11 -2.94 -7.32
C LEU A 119 -17.63 -2.71 -7.15
N ALA A 120 -18.47 -3.46 -7.87
CA ALA A 120 -19.92 -3.38 -7.66
C ALA A 120 -20.30 -3.69 -6.21
N MET A 121 -19.70 -4.73 -5.61
CA MET A 121 -19.94 -5.06 -4.19
C MET A 121 -19.49 -3.93 -3.24
N LEU A 122 -18.32 -3.31 -3.50
CA LEU A 122 -17.81 -2.17 -2.73
C LEU A 122 -18.77 -0.95 -2.83
N LEU A 123 -19.19 -0.60 -4.05
CA LEU A 123 -20.07 0.53 -4.31
C LEU A 123 -21.47 0.33 -3.70
N GLN A 124 -22.03 -0.88 -3.81
CA GLN A 124 -23.31 -1.21 -3.18
C GLN A 124 -23.24 -1.15 -1.66
N HIS A 125 -22.14 -1.59 -1.05
CA HIS A 125 -21.91 -1.38 0.38
C HIS A 125 -21.85 0.12 0.74
N GLY A 126 -21.23 0.94 -0.12
CA GLY A 126 -21.22 2.40 -0.01
C GLY A 126 -22.57 3.09 -0.31
N GLY A 127 -23.66 2.34 -0.51
CA GLY A 127 -24.99 2.86 -0.77
C GLY A 127 -25.29 3.19 -2.24
N ILE A 128 -24.38 2.89 -3.16
CA ILE A 128 -24.53 3.16 -4.58
C ILE A 128 -24.99 1.92 -5.34
N GLN A 129 -26.13 2.01 -6.02
CA GLN A 129 -26.63 0.92 -6.86
C GLN A 129 -25.81 0.81 -8.16
N ALA A 130 -24.69 0.11 -8.09
CA ALA A 130 -23.83 -0.18 -9.22
C ALA A 130 -24.03 -1.63 -9.70
N ASP A 131 -24.14 -1.81 -11.02
CA ASP A 131 -24.28 -3.11 -11.68
C ASP A 131 -22.98 -3.52 -12.37
N LYS A 132 -22.60 -4.79 -12.25
CA LYS A 132 -21.34 -5.33 -12.80
C LYS A 132 -21.25 -5.14 -14.32
N LEU A 133 -22.35 -5.21 -15.07
CA LEU A 133 -22.34 -5.06 -16.53
C LEU A 133 -22.18 -3.61 -16.95
N SER A 134 -22.67 -2.67 -16.15
CA SER A 134 -22.47 -1.24 -16.36
C SER A 134 -21.00 -0.88 -16.10
N LEU A 135 -20.45 -1.29 -14.96
CA LEU A 135 -19.03 -1.11 -14.65
C LEU A 135 -18.11 -1.79 -15.68
N ALA A 136 -18.48 -2.98 -16.17
CA ALA A 136 -17.75 -3.69 -17.22
C ALA A 136 -17.65 -2.87 -18.53
N LYS A 137 -18.68 -2.09 -18.87
CA LYS A 137 -18.69 -1.22 -20.07
C LYS A 137 -17.89 0.06 -19.84
N GLU A 138 -17.93 0.59 -18.63
CA GLU A 138 -17.37 1.89 -18.28
C GLU A 138 -15.90 1.85 -17.89
N VAL A 139 -15.42 0.71 -17.37
CA VAL A 139 -14.00 0.57 -17.02
C VAL A 139 -13.12 0.83 -18.23
N LYS A 140 -12.12 1.69 -18.05
CA LYS A 140 -11.13 2.02 -19.08
C LYS A 140 -10.52 0.73 -19.63
N LYS A 141 -10.46 0.59 -20.94
CA LYS A 141 -9.88 -0.56 -21.64
C LYS A 141 -8.48 -0.23 -22.13
N ASN A 142 -7.56 -1.18 -21.98
CA ASN A 142 -6.26 -1.09 -22.62
C ASN A 142 -6.39 -1.55 -24.09
N PRO A 143 -6.02 -0.73 -25.08
CA PRO A 143 -6.22 -1.05 -26.50
C PRO A 143 -5.17 -2.00 -27.08
N ALA A 144 -4.15 -2.41 -26.30
CA ALA A 144 -3.09 -3.28 -26.77
C ALA A 144 -3.64 -4.61 -27.28
N GLN A 145 -3.04 -5.10 -28.37
CA GLN A 145 -3.35 -6.41 -28.93
C GLN A 145 -2.28 -7.42 -28.52
N TYR A 146 -2.72 -8.63 -28.20
CA TYR A 146 -1.81 -9.72 -27.87
C TYR A 146 -0.93 -10.08 -29.07
N ARG A 147 0.40 -10.11 -28.86
CA ARG A 147 1.37 -10.56 -29.86
C ARG A 147 2.45 -11.40 -29.20
N LEU A 148 2.81 -12.51 -29.82
CA LEU A 148 3.96 -13.33 -29.44
C LEU A 148 5.03 -13.17 -30.51
N ASN A 149 6.18 -12.58 -30.15
CA ASN A 149 7.30 -12.40 -31.07
C ASN A 149 8.62 -12.73 -30.37
N ASP A 150 9.46 -13.56 -31.01
CA ASP A 150 10.76 -14.01 -30.49
C ASP A 150 10.70 -14.52 -29.03
N GLY A 151 9.64 -15.26 -28.69
CA GLY A 151 9.41 -15.79 -27.33
C GLY A 151 9.00 -14.75 -26.29
N LYS A 152 8.78 -13.49 -26.68
CA LYS A 152 8.27 -12.42 -25.82
C LYS A 152 6.80 -12.15 -26.08
N ILE A 153 6.04 -11.98 -25.00
CA ILE A 153 4.63 -11.61 -25.05
C ILE A 153 4.55 -10.09 -25.01
N TYR A 154 3.95 -9.48 -26.02
CA TYR A 154 3.59 -8.07 -26.05
C TYR A 154 2.08 -7.95 -25.86
N TYR A 155 1.68 -7.22 -24.83
CA TYR A 155 0.28 -6.99 -24.55
C TYR A 155 0.09 -5.72 -23.71
N GLY A 156 -1.09 -5.51 -23.14
CA GLY A 156 -1.41 -4.32 -22.37
C GLY A 156 -0.92 -4.39 -20.92
N ASP A 157 -0.62 -3.22 -20.35
CA ASP A 157 -0.43 -3.07 -18.90
C ASP A 157 -1.80 -2.93 -18.22
N PRO A 158 -2.14 -3.81 -17.24
CA PRO A 158 -3.37 -3.70 -16.45
C PRO A 158 -3.49 -2.41 -15.64
N ASN A 159 -2.38 -1.70 -15.38
CA ASN A 159 -2.39 -0.39 -14.74
C ASN A 159 -2.97 0.71 -15.65
N GLU A 160 -2.99 0.49 -16.97
CA GLU A 160 -3.46 1.48 -17.95
C GLU A 160 -4.91 1.26 -18.40
N GLY A 161 -5.49 0.11 -18.05
CA GLY A 161 -6.87 -0.26 -18.36
C GLY A 161 -7.04 -1.78 -18.40
N PHE A 162 -8.28 -2.23 -18.52
CA PHE A 162 -8.60 -3.66 -18.66
C PHE A 162 -7.97 -4.25 -19.92
N VAL A 163 -7.16 -5.30 -19.75
CA VAL A 163 -6.39 -5.93 -20.83
C VAL A 163 -7.14 -7.14 -21.39
N GLY A 164 -7.60 -7.01 -22.64
CA GLY A 164 -8.20 -8.08 -23.42
C GLY A 164 -9.70 -8.26 -23.22
N ASN A 165 -10.18 -9.50 -23.41
CA ASN A 165 -11.61 -9.79 -23.42
C ASN A 165 -12.13 -10.20 -22.03
N MET A 166 -13.06 -9.40 -21.52
CA MET A 166 -13.74 -9.63 -20.23
C MET A 166 -14.85 -10.68 -20.30
N TYR A 167 -15.43 -10.87 -21.49
CA TYR A 167 -16.70 -11.55 -21.74
C TYR A 167 -16.55 -13.01 -22.20
N THR A 168 -15.35 -13.47 -22.58
CA THR A 168 -15.13 -14.87 -23.00
C THR A 168 -13.72 -15.35 -22.73
N TYR A 169 -13.57 -16.60 -22.27
CA TYR A 169 -12.28 -17.26 -22.14
C TYR A 169 -11.61 -17.65 -23.47
N THR A 170 -12.37 -17.67 -24.57
CA THR A 170 -11.86 -18.08 -25.89
C THR A 170 -10.96 -17.03 -26.54
N GLU A 171 -10.98 -15.80 -26.04
CA GLU A 171 -10.11 -14.72 -26.49
C GLU A 171 -9.08 -14.35 -25.40
N PRO A 172 -7.90 -13.82 -25.79
CA PRO A 172 -6.91 -13.36 -24.85
C PRO A 172 -7.47 -12.28 -23.92
N GLY A 173 -7.11 -12.37 -22.65
CA GLY A 173 -7.44 -11.37 -21.64
C GLY A 173 -6.88 -11.75 -20.28
N LEU A 174 -6.74 -10.75 -19.44
CA LEU A 174 -6.27 -10.87 -18.07
C LEU A 174 -7.26 -10.19 -17.14
N GLY A 175 -7.16 -8.86 -17.06
CA GLY A 175 -7.80 -8.10 -16.00
C GLY A 175 -7.40 -6.62 -16.03
N VAL A 176 -7.65 -5.94 -14.92
CA VAL A 176 -7.34 -4.52 -14.68
C VAL A 176 -6.83 -4.32 -13.26
N TYR A 177 -5.85 -3.44 -13.08
CA TYR A 177 -5.26 -3.15 -11.78
C TYR A 177 -5.92 -1.96 -11.08
N HIS A 178 -5.38 -1.58 -9.93
CA HIS A 178 -6.00 -0.60 -9.03
C HIS A 178 -6.28 0.76 -9.70
N LYS A 179 -5.38 1.32 -10.52
CA LYS A 179 -5.55 2.71 -11.01
C LYS A 179 -6.84 2.91 -11.81
N PRO A 180 -7.14 2.11 -12.86
CA PRO A 180 -8.38 2.33 -13.62
C PRO A 180 -9.64 1.95 -12.83
N ILE A 181 -9.53 1.05 -11.84
CA ILE A 181 -10.63 0.75 -10.92
C ILE A 181 -10.91 1.90 -9.97
N ALA A 182 -9.88 2.55 -9.42
CA ALA A 182 -10.01 3.73 -8.58
C ALA A 182 -10.60 4.90 -9.37
N GLU A 183 -10.12 5.14 -10.60
CA GLU A 183 -10.68 6.13 -11.53
C GLU A 183 -12.17 5.88 -11.83
N LEU A 184 -12.57 4.61 -12.01
CA LEU A 184 -13.98 4.27 -12.22
C LEU A 184 -14.79 4.47 -10.93
N ALA A 185 -14.28 4.01 -9.79
CA ALA A 185 -14.97 4.16 -8.51
C ALA A 185 -15.20 5.65 -8.16
N GLU A 186 -14.26 6.53 -8.51
CA GLU A 186 -14.34 7.97 -8.26
C GLU A 186 -15.48 8.64 -9.03
N GLN A 187 -15.89 8.06 -10.18
CA GLN A 187 -17.07 8.53 -10.92
C GLN A 187 -18.39 8.26 -10.17
N TYR A 188 -18.41 7.21 -9.33
CA TYR A 188 -19.58 6.78 -8.57
C TYR A 188 -19.61 7.36 -7.15
N LEU A 189 -18.44 7.61 -6.55
CA LEU A 189 -18.29 8.20 -5.21
C LEU A 189 -17.25 9.34 -5.24
N PRO A 190 -17.57 10.50 -5.85
CA PRO A 190 -16.61 11.59 -6.02
C PRO A 190 -16.07 12.13 -4.70
N GLY A 191 -14.75 12.28 -4.62
CA GLY A 191 -14.01 12.76 -3.46
C GLY A 191 -13.92 11.76 -2.30
N LYS A 192 -14.47 10.54 -2.47
CA LYS A 192 -14.55 9.54 -1.41
C LYS A 192 -13.68 8.32 -1.66
N ILE A 193 -13.17 8.09 -2.88
CA ILE A 193 -12.34 6.90 -3.10
C ILE A 193 -10.96 7.08 -2.49
N LYS A 194 -10.51 6.03 -1.80
CA LYS A 194 -9.16 5.94 -1.26
C LYS A 194 -8.47 4.74 -1.88
N ASP A 195 -7.46 5.02 -2.70
CA ASP A 195 -6.48 4.04 -3.12
C ASP A 195 -5.48 3.81 -1.98
N LEU A 196 -5.45 2.56 -1.49
CA LEU A 196 -4.58 2.06 -0.42
C LEU A 196 -3.43 1.22 -0.99
N THR A 197 -3.17 1.30 -2.29
CA THR A 197 -2.11 0.52 -2.91
C THR A 197 -0.75 0.87 -2.31
N ASN A 198 0.02 -0.16 -1.98
CA ASN A 198 1.28 -0.13 -1.21
C ASN A 198 1.15 0.10 0.31
N ALA A 199 -0.06 0.27 0.84
CA ALA A 199 -0.27 0.30 2.28
C ALA A 199 0.15 -1.03 2.95
N GLU A 200 0.35 -0.99 4.26
CA GLU A 200 0.49 -2.20 5.07
C GLU A 200 -0.90 -2.80 5.35
N PHE A 201 -0.99 -4.12 5.52
CA PHE A 201 -2.28 -4.78 5.77
C PHE A 201 -3.00 -4.23 7.03
N GLN A 202 -2.24 -3.70 7.98
CA GLN A 202 -2.79 -3.05 9.17
C GLN A 202 -3.65 -1.82 8.83
N GLU A 203 -3.35 -1.09 7.74
CA GLU A 203 -4.17 0.04 7.28
C GLU A 203 -5.53 -0.46 6.76
N LEU A 204 -5.54 -1.56 6.01
CA LEU A 204 -6.79 -2.19 5.55
C LEU A 204 -7.67 -2.58 6.75
N LYS A 205 -7.06 -3.06 7.85
CA LYS A 205 -7.78 -3.39 9.09
C LYS A 205 -8.42 -2.17 9.76
N ILE A 206 -7.84 -0.98 9.62
CA ILE A 206 -8.45 0.28 10.11
C ILE A 206 -9.77 0.51 9.39
N HIS A 207 -9.75 0.43 8.05
CA HIS A 207 -10.95 0.60 7.22
C HIS A 207 -12.01 -0.46 7.50
N LEU A 208 -11.61 -1.72 7.62
CA LEU A 208 -12.52 -2.82 7.98
C LEU A 208 -13.11 -2.62 9.38
N SER A 209 -12.30 -2.16 10.35
CA SER A 209 -12.78 -1.84 11.70
C SER A 209 -13.81 -0.71 11.71
N ASP A 210 -13.75 0.15 10.72
CA ASP A 210 -14.63 1.29 10.49
C ASP A 210 -15.79 0.97 9.52
N ASP A 211 -16.16 -0.32 9.39
CA ASP A 211 -17.31 -0.77 8.60
C ASP A 211 -17.17 -0.48 7.09
N ARG A 212 -15.94 -0.48 6.57
CA ARG A 212 -15.67 -0.24 5.15
C ARG A 212 -14.91 -1.41 4.55
N PRO A 213 -15.53 -2.17 3.62
CA PRO A 213 -14.86 -3.28 2.97
C PRO A 213 -13.76 -2.76 2.04
N VAL A 214 -12.84 -3.65 1.67
CA VAL A 214 -11.67 -3.28 0.86
C VAL A 214 -11.60 -4.16 -0.39
N TRP A 215 -11.67 -3.54 -1.56
CA TRP A 215 -11.41 -4.16 -2.85
C TRP A 215 -9.90 -4.40 -3.00
N ILE A 216 -9.47 -5.57 -3.49
CA ILE A 216 -8.04 -5.87 -3.73
C ILE A 216 -7.79 -6.64 -5.03
N ILE A 217 -6.51 -6.69 -5.44
CA ILE A 217 -5.99 -7.74 -6.35
C ILE A 217 -5.22 -8.79 -5.54
N THR A 218 -5.48 -10.06 -5.83
CA THR A 218 -4.82 -11.24 -5.28
C THR A 218 -4.69 -12.31 -6.38
N ASN A 219 -4.58 -13.58 -6.02
CA ASN A 219 -4.66 -14.70 -6.94
C ASN A 219 -5.68 -15.76 -6.51
N THR A 220 -6.07 -16.64 -7.42
CA THR A 220 -7.13 -17.64 -7.19
C THR A 220 -6.82 -18.70 -6.14
N GLU A 221 -5.56 -18.89 -5.74
CA GLU A 221 -5.17 -19.85 -4.70
C GLU A 221 -5.20 -19.22 -3.29
N TYR A 222 -5.28 -17.89 -3.20
CA TYR A 222 -5.24 -17.15 -1.94
C TYR A 222 -4.00 -17.41 -1.08
N GLU A 223 -2.92 -17.86 -1.73
CA GLU A 223 -1.60 -18.08 -1.16
C GLU A 223 -0.50 -17.62 -2.12
N LYS A 224 0.75 -17.57 -1.66
CA LYS A 224 1.88 -17.18 -2.50
C LYS A 224 2.09 -18.20 -3.61
N LEU A 225 2.07 -17.72 -4.86
CA LEU A 225 2.34 -18.55 -6.03
C LEU A 225 3.84 -18.74 -6.27
N ASP A 226 4.20 -19.87 -6.89
CA ASP A 226 5.53 -20.07 -7.43
C ASP A 226 5.80 -19.13 -8.62
N ASP A 227 7.07 -18.75 -8.82
CA ASP A 227 7.47 -17.85 -9.90
C ASP A 227 7.14 -18.40 -11.31
N SER A 228 7.01 -19.73 -11.46
CA SER A 228 6.60 -20.37 -12.72
C SER A 228 5.17 -20.05 -13.17
N PHE A 229 4.31 -19.55 -12.28
CA PHE A 229 2.96 -19.08 -12.64
C PHE A 229 2.96 -17.67 -13.23
N PHE A 230 4.10 -17.00 -13.24
CA PHE A 230 4.21 -15.64 -13.75
C PHE A 230 4.91 -15.61 -15.10
N GLN A 231 4.49 -14.65 -15.91
CA GLN A 231 5.07 -14.32 -17.20
C GLN A 231 5.31 -12.82 -17.29
N THR A 232 6.29 -12.42 -18.10
CA THR A 232 6.54 -11.00 -18.36
C THR A 232 5.88 -10.59 -19.67
N TRP A 233 5.04 -9.56 -19.60
CA TRP A 233 4.49 -8.88 -20.76
C TRP A 233 5.29 -7.62 -21.02
N TYR A 234 5.59 -7.35 -22.27
CA TYR A 234 6.26 -6.14 -22.72
C TYR A 234 5.21 -5.16 -23.22
N THR A 235 5.04 -4.05 -22.52
CA THR A 235 4.06 -3.00 -22.83
C THR A 235 4.79 -1.72 -23.27
N PRO A 236 4.08 -0.74 -23.86
CA PRO A 236 4.67 0.57 -24.15
C PRO A 236 5.28 1.29 -22.93
N GLU A 237 4.73 1.04 -21.73
CA GLU A 237 5.14 1.64 -20.46
C GLU A 237 6.32 0.89 -19.82
N GLY A 238 6.56 -0.35 -20.22
CA GLY A 238 7.66 -1.18 -19.75
C GLY A 238 7.27 -2.65 -19.60
N PRO A 239 8.20 -3.51 -19.15
CA PRO A 239 7.86 -4.88 -18.81
C PRO A 239 7.03 -4.95 -17.52
N VAL A 240 5.93 -5.71 -17.54
CA VAL A 240 5.09 -5.99 -16.38
C VAL A 240 5.02 -7.51 -16.14
N LYS A 241 5.16 -7.94 -14.88
CA LYS A 241 5.04 -9.34 -14.49
C LYS A 241 3.58 -9.63 -14.12
N VAL A 242 2.96 -10.58 -14.80
CA VAL A 242 1.55 -10.95 -14.60
C VAL A 242 1.40 -12.45 -14.41
N THR A 243 0.28 -12.89 -13.84
CA THR A 243 -0.09 -14.31 -13.74
C THR A 243 -1.50 -14.50 -14.27
N MET A 244 -1.76 -15.62 -14.94
CA MET A 244 -3.12 -15.99 -15.38
C MET A 244 -4.01 -16.45 -14.23
N LYS A 245 -3.47 -16.51 -13.00
CA LYS A 245 -4.20 -16.73 -11.75
C LYS A 245 -4.59 -15.43 -11.05
N GLU A 246 -4.38 -14.28 -11.68
CA GLU A 246 -4.83 -12.99 -11.14
C GLU A 246 -6.32 -13.05 -10.82
N HIS A 247 -6.69 -12.46 -9.69
CA HIS A 247 -8.06 -12.42 -9.22
C HIS A 247 -8.32 -11.18 -8.35
N SER A 248 -9.57 -10.78 -8.26
CA SER A 248 -10.01 -9.70 -7.39
C SER A 248 -11.16 -10.15 -6.50
N VAL A 249 -11.12 -9.69 -5.25
CA VAL A 249 -12.11 -9.99 -4.21
C VAL A 249 -12.40 -8.75 -3.38
N LEU A 250 -13.51 -8.77 -2.64
CA LEU A 250 -13.85 -7.74 -1.66
C LEU A 250 -13.58 -8.29 -0.26
N ILE A 251 -12.57 -7.79 0.45
CA ILE A 251 -12.32 -8.11 1.86
C ILE A 251 -13.46 -7.55 2.70
N THR A 252 -14.08 -8.43 3.47
CA THR A 252 -15.21 -8.14 4.36
C THR A 252 -14.86 -8.36 5.82
N GLY A 253 -13.64 -8.78 6.16
CA GLY A 253 -13.30 -8.95 7.56
C GLY A 253 -11.97 -9.63 7.83
N TYR A 254 -11.69 -9.80 9.11
CA TYR A 254 -10.54 -10.55 9.60
C TYR A 254 -10.79 -11.00 11.03
N ASP A 255 -10.05 -12.01 11.47
CA ASP A 255 -9.80 -12.30 12.88
C ASP A 255 -8.29 -12.50 13.11
N GLU A 256 -7.90 -13.20 14.18
CA GLU A 256 -6.50 -13.51 14.47
C GLU A 256 -5.84 -14.42 13.41
N ASN A 257 -6.62 -15.31 12.78
CA ASN A 257 -6.13 -16.41 11.95
C ASN A 257 -6.55 -16.31 10.48
N PHE A 258 -7.61 -15.58 10.15
CA PHE A 258 -8.23 -15.59 8.83
C PHE A 258 -8.53 -14.18 8.31
N VAL A 259 -8.49 -14.05 6.99
CA VAL A 259 -9.14 -12.95 6.25
C VAL A 259 -10.45 -13.46 5.68
N TYR A 260 -11.50 -12.66 5.78
CA TYR A 260 -12.82 -12.93 5.21
C TYR A 260 -13.06 -12.04 4.01
N PHE A 261 -13.65 -12.58 2.94
CA PHE A 261 -13.87 -11.87 1.69
C PHE A 261 -15.05 -12.44 0.90
N ASN A 262 -15.65 -11.61 0.05
CA ASN A 262 -16.60 -12.05 -0.97
C ASN A 262 -15.84 -12.38 -2.26
N ASP A 263 -16.05 -13.59 -2.78
CA ASP A 263 -15.36 -14.10 -3.97
C ASP A 263 -16.31 -14.04 -5.19
N PRO A 264 -16.09 -13.12 -6.15
CA PRO A 264 -16.99 -12.97 -7.28
C PRO A 264 -16.93 -14.13 -8.27
N LEU A 265 -15.87 -14.95 -8.23
CA LEU A 265 -15.73 -16.10 -9.12
C LEU A 265 -16.57 -17.29 -8.63
N THR A 266 -16.61 -17.53 -7.32
CA THR A 266 -17.43 -18.60 -6.73
C THR A 266 -18.83 -18.13 -6.32
N GLY A 267 -19.03 -16.83 -6.12
CA GLY A 267 -20.26 -16.27 -5.54
C GLY A 267 -20.38 -16.51 -4.03
N GLU A 268 -19.29 -16.94 -3.38
CA GLU A 268 -19.28 -17.23 -1.94
C GLU A 268 -19.12 -15.95 -1.12
N LYS A 269 -20.06 -15.72 -0.20
CA LYS A 269 -20.03 -14.60 0.74
C LYS A 269 -19.18 -14.96 1.96
N ASN A 270 -18.33 -14.05 2.40
CA ASN A 270 -17.47 -14.23 3.58
C ASN A 270 -16.67 -15.54 3.54
N LYS A 271 -16.21 -15.93 2.34
CA LYS A 271 -15.18 -16.96 2.17
C LYS A 271 -13.95 -16.57 2.98
N LYS A 272 -13.21 -17.55 3.47
CA LYS A 272 -12.02 -17.29 4.30
C LYS A 272 -10.80 -18.02 3.83
N ALA A 273 -9.64 -17.39 4.05
CA ALA A 273 -8.32 -17.97 3.82
C ALA A 273 -7.40 -17.64 5.02
N PRO A 274 -6.38 -18.47 5.29
CA PRO A 274 -5.42 -18.19 6.36
C PRO A 274 -4.78 -16.81 6.19
N MET A 275 -4.69 -16.06 7.29
CA MET A 275 -4.21 -14.67 7.31
C MET A 275 -2.86 -14.51 6.63
N LYS A 276 -1.91 -15.38 6.98
CA LYS A 276 -0.55 -15.33 6.43
C LYS A 276 -0.56 -15.54 4.92
N ASP A 277 -1.20 -16.61 4.45
CA ASP A 277 -1.17 -17.01 3.05
C ASP A 277 -1.88 -15.96 2.18
N PHE A 278 -3.03 -15.46 2.64
CA PHE A 278 -3.78 -14.42 1.94
C PHE A 278 -3.00 -13.10 1.83
N VAL A 279 -2.34 -12.68 2.92
CA VAL A 279 -1.52 -11.46 2.91
C VAL A 279 -0.30 -11.63 2.01
N GLU A 280 0.36 -12.79 2.02
CA GLU A 280 1.48 -13.06 1.11
C GLU A 280 1.04 -13.05 -0.37
N ALA A 281 -0.14 -13.59 -0.69
CA ALA A 281 -0.74 -13.52 -2.01
C ALA A 281 -1.00 -12.08 -2.46
N TRP A 282 -1.64 -11.27 -1.61
CA TRP A 282 -1.90 -9.86 -1.88
C TRP A 282 -0.62 -9.03 -2.06
N VAL A 283 0.39 -9.28 -1.21
CA VAL A 283 1.70 -8.62 -1.32
C VAL A 283 2.39 -9.01 -2.64
N GLN A 284 2.37 -10.30 -3.01
CA GLN A 284 2.94 -10.77 -4.27
C GLN A 284 2.30 -10.12 -5.50
N MET A 285 1.01 -9.78 -5.41
CA MET A 285 0.26 -9.09 -6.46
C MET A 285 0.36 -7.56 -6.41
N GLY A 286 1.28 -7.02 -5.62
CA GLY A 286 1.61 -5.59 -5.60
C GLY A 286 0.85 -4.76 -4.57
N ARG A 287 0.30 -5.38 -3.51
CA ARG A 287 -0.39 -4.69 -2.41
C ARG A 287 -1.51 -3.75 -2.88
N GLN A 288 -2.23 -4.14 -3.92
CA GLN A 288 -3.25 -3.32 -4.55
C GLN A 288 -4.54 -3.33 -3.73
N ALA A 289 -5.06 -2.16 -3.37
CA ALA A 289 -6.24 -2.06 -2.52
C ALA A 289 -6.99 -0.74 -2.72
N ILE A 290 -8.32 -0.78 -2.69
CA ILE A 290 -9.20 0.38 -2.80
C ILE A 290 -10.34 0.27 -1.80
N THR A 291 -10.72 1.38 -1.20
CA THR A 291 -11.95 1.51 -0.39
C THR A 291 -12.56 2.89 -0.61
N TYR A 292 -13.64 3.22 0.11
CA TYR A 292 -14.21 4.56 0.16
C TYR A 292 -14.02 5.19 1.55
N LEU A 293 -14.16 6.50 1.65
CA LEU A 293 -14.15 7.30 2.89
C LEU A 293 -15.59 7.74 3.23
N PRO A 294 -15.88 8.05 4.52
CA PRO A 294 -17.20 8.52 4.95
C PRO A 294 -17.70 9.76 4.21
#